data_AF-A0A3B8HWD2-F1
#
_entry.id   AF-A0A3B8HWD2-F1
#
_cell.length_a   1.000
_cell.length_b   1.000
_cell.length_c   1.000
_cell.angle_alpha   90.00
_cell.angle_beta   90.00
_cell.angle_gamma   90.00
#
_symmetry.space_group_name_H-M   'P 1'
#
loop_
_entity.id
_entity.type
_entity.pdbx_description
1 polymer ?
#
loop_
_entity_poly.entity_id
_entity_poly.type
_entity_poly.pdbx_seq_one_letter_code
_entity_poly.pdbx_strand_id
1 'polypeptide(L)' 'NMGIIEGIQPYALNELVVAIRPAHLQKRAGKEMDPTSRDIHRAEVIKEKLIAKKARPDGSPA' A
#
# COMPACT_ATOMS: atom_id res chain seq x y z
N ASN A 1 -16.38 -8.19 -0.74
CA ASN A 1 -15.26 -9.13 -0.49
C ASN A 1 -15.71 -10.51 -0.93
N MET A 2 -15.02 -11.16 -1.86
CA MET A 2 -15.40 -12.47 -2.41
C MET A 2 -14.63 -13.64 -1.78
N GLY A 3 -13.76 -13.36 -0.79
CA GLY A 3 -13.01 -14.41 -0.08
C GLY A 3 -11.87 -15.06 -0.87
N ILE A 4 -11.50 -14.51 -2.04
CA ILE A 4 -10.48 -15.07 -2.93
C ILE A 4 -9.05 -14.72 -2.47
N ILE A 5 -8.87 -13.54 -1.87
CA ILE A 5 -7.56 -13.03 -1.47
C ILE A 5 -7.46 -13.11 0.06
N GLU A 6 -6.66 -14.06 0.52
CA GLU A 6 -6.41 -14.29 1.94
C GLU A 6 -5.24 -13.47 2.47
N GLY A 7 -5.21 -13.24 3.78
CA GLY A 7 -4.09 -12.56 4.45
C GLY A 7 -3.96 -11.06 4.16
N ILE A 8 -4.94 -10.45 3.48
CA ILE A 8 -4.99 -9.00 3.22
C ILE A 8 -6.21 -8.41 3.92
N GLN A 9 -5.98 -7.36 4.72
CA GLN A 9 -7.04 -6.66 5.44
C GLN A 9 -8.01 -5.97 4.48
N PRO A 10 -9.34 -5.98 4.73
CA PRO A 10 -10.33 -5.40 3.82
C PRO A 10 -10.10 -3.93 3.45
N TYR A 11 -9.54 -3.15 4.39
CA TYR A 11 -9.24 -1.73 4.21
C TYR A 11 -7.84 -1.45 3.65
N ALA A 12 -7.02 -2.48 3.41
CA ALA A 12 -5.67 -2.33 2.87
C ALA A 12 -5.67 -1.69 1.48
N LEU A 13 -6.68 -1.98 0.65
CA LEU A 13 -6.83 -1.35 -0.65
C LEU A 13 -7.09 0.16 -0.54
N ASN A 14 -7.98 0.57 0.37
CA ASN A 14 -8.30 1.98 0.59
C ASN A 14 -7.06 2.76 1.04
N GLU A 15 -6.33 2.22 2.01
CA GLU A 15 -5.05 2.80 2.45
C GLU A 15 -4.04 2.89 1.31
N LEU A 16 -3.94 1.84 0.49
CA LEU A 16 -3.00 1.79 -0.62
C LEU A 16 -3.32 2.86 -1.67
N VAL A 17 -4.59 3.00 -2.06
CA VAL A 17 -5.05 4.01 -3.02
C VAL A 17 -4.73 5.43 -2.54
N VAL A 18 -4.82 5.70 -1.24
CA VAL A 18 -4.41 7.01 -0.68
C VAL A 18 -2.90 7.16 -0.71
N ALA A 19 -2.14 6.14 -0.29
CA ALA A 19 -0.69 6.18 -0.21
C ALA A 19 -0.01 6.42 -1.57
N ILE A 20 -0.61 5.98 -2.68
CA ILE A 20 -0.05 6.10 -4.03
C ILE A 20 -0.43 7.40 -4.78
N ARG A 21 -1.20 8.31 -4.16
CA ARG A 21 -1.56 9.57 -4.82
C ARG A 21 -0.33 10.46 -5.02
N PRO A 22 -0.28 11.29 -6.08
CA PRO A 22 0.89 12.10 -6.41
C PRO A 22 1.45 12.93 -5.25
N ALA A 23 0.57 13.65 -4.53
CA ALA A 23 0.99 14.49 -3.40
C ALA A 23 1.61 13.69 -2.24
N HIS A 24 1.11 12.47 -1.98
CA HIS A 24 1.69 11.60 -0.95
C HIS A 24 3.04 11.03 -1.39
N LEU A 25 3.20 10.68 -2.67
CA LEU A 25 4.47 10.23 -3.23
C LEU A 25 5.53 11.34 -3.23
N GLN A 26 5.18 12.55 -3.67
CA GLN A 26 6.06 13.72 -3.64
C GLN A 26 6.45 14.09 -2.20
N LYS A 27 5.48 14.14 -1.28
CA LYS A 27 5.75 14.39 0.14
C LYS A 27 6.70 13.36 0.74
N ARG A 28 6.54 12.09 0.39
CA ARG A 28 7.42 11.00 0.85
C ARG A 28 8.83 11.10 0.24
N ALA A 29 8.93 11.48 -1.03
CA ALA A 29 10.20 11.66 -1.73
C ALA A 29 10.95 12.94 -1.32
N GLY A 30 10.24 13.91 -0.71
CA GLY A 30 10.78 15.21 -0.31
C GLY A 30 11.09 16.13 -1.49
N LYS A 31 10.59 15.80 -2.69
CA LYS A 31 10.88 16.54 -3.93
C LYS A 31 9.76 16.35 -4.96
N GLU A 32 9.75 17.25 -5.93
CA GLU A 32 8.95 17.09 -7.15
C GLU A 32 9.36 15.84 -7.93
N MET A 33 8.39 15.25 -8.62
CA MET A 33 8.56 13.99 -9.33
C MET A 33 8.06 14.10 -10.76
N ASP A 34 8.88 13.64 -11.69
CA ASP A 34 8.45 13.38 -13.06
C ASP A 34 7.55 12.12 -13.11
N PRO A 35 6.85 11.87 -14.23
CA PRO A 35 5.96 10.71 -14.36
C PRO A 35 6.65 9.36 -14.12
N THR A 36 7.87 9.18 -14.60
CA THR A 36 8.61 7.91 -14.52
C THR A 36 9.07 7.63 -13.10
N SER A 37 9.70 8.61 -12.44
CA SER A 37 10.12 8.46 -11.04
C SER A 37 8.92 8.22 -10.12
N ARG A 38 7.78 8.85 -10.39
CA ARG A 38 6.54 8.64 -9.65
C ARG A 38 6.01 7.21 -9.78
N ASP A 39 6.12 6.60 -10.94
CA ASP A 39 5.69 5.21 -11.15
C ASP A 39 6.62 4.22 -10.42
N ILE A 40 7.92 4.50 -10.40
CA ILE A 40 8.91 3.73 -9.62
C ILE A 40 8.57 3.78 -8.12
N HIS A 41 8.40 4.97 -7.55
CA HIS A 41 8.04 5.09 -6.13
C HIS A 41 6.66 4.53 -5.81
N ARG A 42 5.70 4.63 -6.75
CA ARG A 42 4.40 3.98 -6.59
C ARG A 42 4.57 2.47 -6.40
N ALA A 43 5.38 1.82 -7.24
CA ALA A 43 5.63 0.38 -7.14
C ALA A 43 6.31 0.00 -5.81
N GLU A 44 7.28 0.81 -5.36
CA GLU A 44 7.95 0.63 -4.07
C GLU A 44 6.96 0.69 -2.90
N VAL A 45 6.09 1.72 -2.88
CA VAL A 45 5.06 1.89 -1.84
C VAL A 45 4.07 0.71 -1.83
N ILE A 46 3.64 0.25 -3.01
CA ILE A 46 2.75 -0.92 -3.14
C ILE A 46 3.40 -2.16 -2.52
N LYS A 47 4.65 -2.44 -2.91
CA LYS A 47 5.40 -3.60 -2.42
C LYS A 47 5.53 -3.59 -0.90
N GLU A 48 5.95 -2.47 -0.33
CA GLU A 48 6.10 -2.32 1.12
C GLU A 48 4.77 -2.53 1.86
N LYS A 49 3.68 -1.90 1.39
CA LYS A 49 2.37 -1.98 2.07
C LYS A 49 1.79 -3.39 2.03
N LEU A 50 1.95 -4.11 0.92
CA LEU A 50 1.46 -5.48 0.77
C LEU A 50 2.31 -6.48 1.58
N ILE A 51 3.63 -6.28 1.68
CA ILE A 51 4.51 -7.14 2.48
C ILE A 51 4.33 -6.87 3.98
N ALA A 52 4.25 -5.60 4.40
CA ALA A 52 4.11 -5.23 5.81
C ALA A 52 2.78 -5.72 6.43
N LYS A 53 1.71 -5.84 5.63
CA LYS A 53 0.42 -6.37 6.10
C LYS A 53 0.31 -7.89 6.05
N LYS A 54 1.36 -8.61 5.64
CA LYS A 54 1.41 -10.09 5.62
C LYS A 54 1.61 -10.74 7.01
N ALA A 55 1.66 -9.94 8.08
CA ALA A 55 1.87 -10.40 9.45
C ALA A 55 0.62 -10.26 10.33
N ARG A 56 -0.18 -11.33 10.37
CA ARG A 56 -0.89 -11.88 11.56
C ARG A 56 -1.78 -13.06 11.13
N PRO A 57 -1.34 -14.32 11.33
CA PRO A 57 -2.15 -15.51 11.09
C PRO A 57 -2.84 -16.00 12.38
N ASP A 58 -3.61 -15.18 13.09
CA ASP A 58 -4.28 -15.60 14.34
C ASP A 58 -5.09 -14.46 14.96
N GLY A 59 -6.35 -14.38 14.57
CA GLY A 59 -7.39 -13.67 15.30
C GLY A 59 -8.41 -14.66 15.85
N SER A 60 -8.09 -15.36 16.94
CA SER A 60 -9.13 -15.98 17.77
C SER A 60 -9.81 -14.89 18.59
N PRO A 61 -11.15 -14.77 18.57
CA PRO A 61 -11.86 -13.90 19.48
C PRO A 61 -11.94 -14.55 20.87
N ALA A 62 -11.93 -13.69 21.90
CA ALA A 62 -12.29 -14.00 23.27
C ALA A 62 -13.75 -14.48 23.40
#